data_AF-A0A2T0WPK9-F1
#
_entry.id   AF-A0A2T0WPK9-F1
#
_cell.length_a   1.000
_cell.length_b   1.000
_cell.length_c   1.000
_cell.angle_alpha   90.00
_cell.angle_beta   90.00
_cell.angle_gamma   90.00
#
_symmetry.space_group_name_H-M   'P 1'
#
loop_
_entity.id
_entity.type
_entity.pdbx_description
1 polymer ?
#
loop_
_entity_poly.entity_id
_entity_poly.type
_entity_poly.pdbx_seq_one_letter_code
_entity_poly.pdbx_strand_id
1 'polypeptide(L)' 'MKNTTKLIFANMFALVAVITIFSISKALGIEMGLGSQALVPAILLLAVPQMGFIYLYFKSLTEEKKALASLK' A
#
# COMPACT_ATOMS: atom_id res chain seq x y z
N MET A 1 17.86 4.63 9.15
CA MET A 1 16.72 3.74 9.52
C MET A 1 16.76 2.52 8.62
N LYS A 2 16.66 1.31 9.17
CA LYS A 2 16.62 0.06 8.38
C LYS A 2 15.52 0.16 7.32
N ASN A 3 15.75 -0.40 6.14
CA ASN A 3 14.86 -0.29 4.99
C ASN A 3 13.42 -0.70 5.32
N THR A 4 13.27 -1.69 6.21
CA THR A 4 12.02 -2.21 6.76
C THR A 4 11.17 -1.14 7.47
N THR A 5 11.78 -0.26 8.28
CA THR A 5 11.04 0.79 9.00
C THR A 5 10.41 1.78 8.03
N LYS A 6 11.14 2.17 6.97
CA LYS A 6 10.61 3.06 5.92
C LYS A 6 9.44 2.41 5.17
N LEU A 7 9.51 1.11 4.94
CA LEU A 7 8.45 0.33 4.29
C LEU A 7 7.17 0.28 5.12
N ILE A 8 7.28 0.11 6.44
CA ILE A 8 6.14 0.13 7.36
C ILE A 8 5.47 1.51 7.34
N PHE A 9 6.25 2.60 7.41
CA PHE A 9 5.70 3.95 7.33
C PHE A 9 5.02 4.24 5.99
N ALA A 10 5.59 3.76 4.87
CA ALA A 10 4.96 3.89 3.56
C ALA A 10 3.61 3.16 3.50
N ASN A 11 3.51 1.96 4.09
CA ASN A 11 2.26 1.22 4.16
C ASN A 11 1.22 1.90 5.06
N MET A 12 1.63 2.41 6.22
CA MET A 12 0.75 3.18 7.10
C MET A 12 0.22 4.43 6.41
N PHE A 13 1.08 5.16 5.69
CA PHE A 13 0.66 6.35 4.94
C PHE A 13 -0.34 5.99 3.84
N ALA A 14 -0.07 4.92 3.09
CA ALA A 14 -1.00 4.41 2.09
C ALA A 14 -2.35 4.01 2.71
N LEU A 15 -2.34 3.33 3.84
CA LEU A 15 -3.57 2.94 4.55
C LEU A 15 -4.39 4.18 4.97
N VAL A 16 -3.73 5.19 5.53
CA VAL A 16 -4.38 6.46 5.91
C VAL A 16 -4.99 7.12 4.68
N ALA A 17 -4.27 7.19 3.56
CA ALA A 17 -4.79 7.77 2.32
C ALA A 17 -6.04 7.03 1.80
N VAL A 18 -6.02 5.69 1.80
CA VAL A 18 -7.18 4.87 1.39
C VAL A 18 -8.38 5.14 2.29
N ILE A 19 -8.18 5.18 3.61
CA ILE A 19 -9.25 5.48 4.57
C ILE A 19 -9.81 6.89 4.31
N THR A 20 -8.95 7.90 4.12
CA THR A 20 -9.38 9.27 3.84
C THR A 20 -10.22 9.36 2.56
N ILE A 21 -9.76 8.75 1.47
CA ILE A 21 -10.50 8.74 0.20
C ILE A 21 -11.85 8.04 0.36
N PHE A 22 -11.88 6.91 1.06
CA PHE A 22 -13.11 6.17 1.33
C PHE A 22 -14.10 6.98 2.18
N SER A 23 -13.62 7.65 3.23
CA SER A 23 -14.43 8.51 4.09
C SER A 23 -15.01 9.71 3.35
N ILE A 24 -14.21 10.39 2.52
CA ILE A 24 -14.68 11.52 1.70
C ILE A 24 -15.71 11.05 0.68
N SER A 25 -15.45 9.93 0.00
CA SER A 25 -16.37 9.38 -0.99
C SER A 25 -17.73 9.05 -0.37
N LYS A 26 -17.72 8.44 0.83
CA LYS A 26 -18.94 8.17 1.60
C LYS A 26 -19.66 9.46 2.01
N ALA A 27 -18.94 10.50 2.43
CA ALA A 27 -19.53 11.79 2.78
C ALA A 27 -20.19 12.49 1.58
N LEU A 28 -19.69 12.25 0.37
CA LEU A 28 -20.25 12.76 -0.89
C LEU A 28 -21.40 11.90 -1.44
N GLY A 29 -21.80 10.84 -0.71
CA GLY A 29 -22.87 9.92 -1.15
C GLY A 29 -22.42 8.94 -2.23
N ILE A 30 -21.12 8.83 -2.51
CA ILE A 30 -20.58 7.83 -3.42
C ILE A 30 -20.47 6.51 -2.65
N GLU A 31 -21.37 5.58 -2.95
CA GLU A 31 -21.27 4.23 -2.43
C GLU A 31 -20.08 3.52 -3.07
N MET A 32 -19.00 3.36 -2.32
CA MET A 32 -17.87 2.51 -2.66
C MET A 32 -18.01 1.22 -1.86
N GLY A 33 -18.73 0.25 -2.39
CA GLY A 33 -18.98 -1.03 -1.73
C GLY A 33 -19.11 -2.18 -2.72
N LEU A 34 -19.07 -3.42 -2.23
CA LEU A 34 -19.11 -4.61 -3.07
C LEU A 34 -20.40 -4.73 -3.92
N GLY A 35 -21.47 -4.02 -3.54
CA GLY A 35 -22.74 -3.93 -4.28
C GLY A 35 -22.91 -2.67 -5.14
N SER A 36 -21.90 -1.80 -5.22
CA SER A 36 -21.98 -0.51 -5.92
C SER A 36 -21.38 -0.56 -7.33
N GLN A 37 -21.80 0.36 -8.20
CA GLN A 37 -21.16 0.58 -9.51
C GLN A 37 -19.68 1.02 -9.37
N ALA A 38 -19.26 1.47 -8.18
CA ALA A 38 -17.88 1.86 -7.87
C ALA A 38 -17.01 0.71 -7.33
N LEU A 39 -17.41 -0.55 -7.53
CA LEU A 39 -16.65 -1.75 -7.12
C LEU A 39 -15.21 -1.73 -7.65
N VAL A 40 -15.03 -1.46 -8.95
CA VAL A 40 -13.71 -1.48 -9.61
C VAL A 40 -12.78 -0.41 -9.01
N PRO A 41 -13.19 0.87 -8.90
CA PRO A 41 -12.42 1.88 -8.18
C PRO A 41 -12.08 1.49 -6.74
N ALA A 42 -13.02 0.89 -6.00
CA ALA A 42 -12.80 0.48 -4.61
C ALA A 42 -11.74 -0.63 -4.48
N ILE A 43 -11.79 -1.62 -5.38
CA ILE A 43 -10.79 -2.69 -5.42
C ILE A 43 -9.41 -2.11 -5.77
N LEU A 44 -9.33 -1.24 -6.78
CA LEU A 44 -8.05 -0.63 -7.18
C LEU A 44 -7.45 0.23 -6.06
N LEU A 45 -8.28 1.00 -5.37
CA LEU A 45 -7.87 1.84 -4.24
C LEU A 45 -7.22 1.02 -3.12
N LEU A 46 -7.70 -0.20 -2.88
CA LEU A 46 -7.16 -1.10 -1.86
C LEU A 46 -5.99 -1.97 -2.35
N ALA A 47 -6.12 -2.53 -3.55
CA ALA A 47 -5.17 -3.51 -4.08
C ALA A 47 -3.86 -2.88 -4.54
N VAL A 48 -3.90 -1.71 -5.19
CA VAL A 48 -2.69 -1.06 -5.73
C VAL A 48 -1.67 -0.74 -4.63
N PRO A 49 -2.05 -0.13 -3.49
CA PRO A 49 -1.08 0.14 -2.42
C PRO A 49 -0.54 -1.13 -1.78
N GLN A 50 -1.38 -2.15 -1.61
CA GLN A 50 -0.96 -3.45 -1.06
C GLN A 50 0.07 -4.14 -1.98
N MET A 51 -0.17 -4.14 -3.29
CA MET A 51 0.77 -4.68 -4.28
C MET A 51 2.08 -3.88 -4.33
N GLY A 52 2.01 -2.55 -4.22
CA GLY A 52 3.18 -1.68 -4.13
C GLY A 52 4.03 -1.98 -2.88
N PHE A 53 3.38 -2.20 -1.73
CA PHE A 53 4.06 -2.62 -0.51
C PHE A 53 4.77 -3.96 -0.67
N ILE A 54 4.07 -4.97 -1.21
CA ILE A 54 4.65 -6.31 -1.44
C ILE A 54 5.89 -6.23 -2.35
N TYR A 55 5.80 -5.47 -3.45
CA TYR A 55 6.92 -5.28 -4.37
C TYR A 55 8.12 -4.63 -3.68
N LEU A 56 7.90 -3.53 -2.97
CA LEU A 56 8.97 -2.83 -2.25
C LEU A 56 9.56 -3.69 -1.15
N TYR A 57 8.74 -4.52 -0.49
CA TYR A 57 9.18 -5.43 0.55
C TYR A 57 10.12 -6.49 -0.01
N PHE A 58 9.72 -7.19 -1.09
CA PHE A 58 10.59 -8.15 -1.76
C PHE A 58 11.88 -7.53 -2.26
N LYS A 59 11.81 -6.34 -2.86
CA LYS A 59 12.99 -5.59 -3.29
C LYS A 59 13.93 -5.30 -2.11
N SER A 60 13.38 -4.90 -0.96
CA SER A 60 14.17 -4.61 0.23
C SER A 60 14.94 -5.84 0.74
N LEU A 61 14.33 -7.03 0.69
CA LEU A 61 14.98 -8.29 1.08
C LEU A 61 16.10 -8.68 0.12
N THR A 62 15.91 -8.48 -1.19
CA THR A 62 16.94 -8.77 -2.20
C THR A 62 18.15 -7.85 -2.06
N GLU A 63 17.92 -6.56 -1.83
CA GLU A 63 19.00 -5.58 -1.64
C GLU A 63 19.76 -5.81 -0.34
N GLU A 64 19.07 -6.20 0.75
CA GLU A 64 19.72 -6.58 2.01
C GLU A 64 20.61 -7.84 1.85
N LYS A 65 20.15 -8.83 1.09
CA LYS A 65 20.96 -10.03 0.76
C LYS A 65 22.20 -9.69 -0.05
N LYS A 66 22.10 -8.79 -1.04
CA LYS A 66 23.26 -8.35 -1.84
C LYS A 66 24.29 -7.61 -0.98
N ALA A 67 23.84 -6.71 -0.12
CA ALA A 67 24.72 -5.95 0.78
C ALA A 67 25.52 -6.88 1.71
N LEU A 68 24.87 -7.92 2.26
CA LEU A 68 25.51 -8.93 3.10
C LEU A 68 26.51 -9.81 2.33
N ALA A 69 26.24 -10.10 1.05
CA ALA A 69 27.14 -10.88 0.20
C ALA A 69 28.41 -10.12 -0.21
N SER A 70 28.34 -8.79 -0.36
CA SER A 70 29.49 -7.94 -0.71
C SER A 70 30.47 -7.66 0.45
N LEU A 71 30.10 -8.05 1.67
CA LEU A 71 30.91 -7.91 2.88
C LEU A 71 31.69 -9.19 3.24
N LYS A 72 31.52 -10.27 2.46
CA LYS A 72 32.26 -11.53 2.58
C LYS A 72 33.36 -11.60 1.53
#